data_AF-A0A9J6DEC6-F1
#
_entry.id   AF-A0A9J6DEC6-F1
#
_cell.length_a   1.000
_cell.length_b   1.000
_cell.length_c   1.000
_cell.angle_alpha   90.00
_cell.angle_beta   90.00
_cell.angle_gamma   90.00
#
_symmetry.space_group_name_H-M   'P 1'
#
loop_
_entity.id
_entity.type
_entity.pdbx_description
1 polymer ?
#
loop_
_entity_poly.entity_id
_entity_poly.type
_entity_poly.pdbx_seq_one_letter_code
_entity_poly.pdbx_strand_id
1 'polypeptide(L)'
;MASSSASSTTSPARIFSKLRTSKLSKHAKQVIANVYARTRMRFPEKSVREVLSVVSEDTGISPRTVAKLKAERLRGPLVSPKKRAREVKISSSRTVKHDSLTIHAIRLKVHSMYAKREIPTLHSVIRDVNEDDDLPNFPKTTFWRLMKDIGFTFAKRKRNLALIERSDIIAWRRRYLRAIKKFRGQGSPNDTHVNTESLDLDELTSASEDEVAVHYPTSSASLGPANDTDAN
;
A
#
# COMPACT_ATOMS: atom_id res chain seq x y z
N MET A 1 32.05 -41.00 59.63
CA MET A 1 32.22 -40.65 58.21
C MET A 1 30.91 -40.03 57.73
N ALA A 2 30.89 -38.71 57.52
CA ALA A 2 29.70 -37.98 57.09
C ALA A 2 29.80 -37.72 55.58
N SER A 3 28.91 -38.36 54.80
CA SER A 3 28.82 -38.19 53.36
C SER A 3 28.02 -36.93 53.02
N SER A 4 28.70 -35.91 52.50
CA SER A 4 28.08 -34.70 51.97
C SER A 4 27.48 -34.95 50.59
N SER A 5 26.16 -35.01 50.50
CA SER A 5 25.41 -35.03 49.24
C SER A 5 25.37 -33.62 48.63
N ALA A 6 26.21 -33.36 47.64
CA ALA A 6 26.15 -32.13 46.85
C ALA A 6 24.88 -32.14 45.98
N SER A 7 23.88 -31.36 46.37
CA SER A 7 22.71 -31.08 45.54
C SER A 7 23.16 -30.27 44.31
N SER A 8 23.17 -30.90 43.13
CA SER A 8 23.37 -30.21 41.86
C SER A 8 22.19 -29.26 41.62
N THR A 9 22.35 -27.98 41.96
CA THR A 9 21.40 -26.93 41.62
C THR A 9 21.45 -26.69 40.12
N THR A 10 20.67 -27.45 39.34
CA THR A 10 20.49 -27.20 37.91
C THR A 10 19.78 -25.85 37.76
N SER A 11 20.55 -24.82 37.42
CA SER A 11 20.02 -23.49 37.10
C SER A 11 18.97 -23.59 35.98
N PRO A 12 17.84 -22.87 36.05
CA PRO A 12 16.79 -22.96 35.04
C PRO A 12 17.35 -22.71 33.63
N ALA A 13 16.85 -23.49 32.66
CA ALA A 13 17.30 -23.38 31.28
C ALA A 13 17.16 -21.93 30.80
N ARG A 14 18.22 -21.39 30.17
CA ARG A 14 18.22 -20.01 29.68
C ARG A 14 17.17 -19.85 28.59
N ILE A 15 16.04 -19.23 28.93
CA ILE A 15 14.95 -18.92 27.99
C ILE A 15 15.47 -18.11 26.79
N PHE A 16 16.51 -17.31 27.00
CA PHE A 16 17.15 -16.50 25.97
C PHE A 16 18.61 -16.92 25.80
N SER A 17 18.85 -18.04 25.11
CA SER A 17 20.21 -18.51 24.78
C SER A 17 20.93 -17.52 23.87
N LYS A 18 21.94 -16.79 24.39
CA LYS A 18 22.88 -15.90 23.67
C LYS A 18 22.39 -15.43 22.28
N LEU A 19 21.35 -14.61 22.26
CA LEU A 19 21.00 -13.79 21.09
C LEU A 19 22.13 -12.77 20.89
N ARG A 20 23.25 -13.18 20.27
CA ARG A 20 24.41 -12.31 20.05
C ARG A 20 24.07 -11.08 19.19
N THR A 21 22.96 -11.09 18.45
CA THR A 21 22.61 -10.04 17.48
C THR A 21 21.12 -9.72 17.35
N SER A 22 20.22 -10.49 17.95
CA SER A 22 18.77 -10.29 17.76
C SER A 22 18.18 -9.35 18.80
N LYS A 23 17.48 -8.35 18.28
CA LYS A 23 16.72 -7.35 19.03
C LYS A 23 15.61 -8.04 19.84
N LEU A 24 15.50 -7.72 21.13
CA LEU A 24 14.42 -8.23 21.98
C LEU A 24 13.05 -7.78 21.47
N SER A 25 12.11 -8.72 21.36
CA SER A 25 10.70 -8.44 21.09
C SER A 25 10.08 -7.62 22.22
N LYS A 26 9.09 -6.77 21.92
CA LYS A 26 8.30 -6.00 22.91
C LYS A 26 7.82 -6.88 24.07
N HIS A 27 7.31 -8.07 23.78
CA HIS A 27 6.82 -8.98 24.81
C HIS A 27 7.94 -9.44 25.76
N ALA A 28 9.08 -9.87 25.22
CA ALA A 28 10.24 -10.27 26.02
C ALA A 28 10.74 -9.12 26.90
N LYS A 29 10.84 -7.89 26.35
CA LYS A 29 11.19 -6.69 27.12
C LYS A 29 10.24 -6.47 28.30
N GLN A 30 8.93 -6.63 28.07
CA GLN A 30 7.91 -6.44 29.09
C GLN A 30 7.99 -7.48 30.20
N VAL A 31 8.20 -8.75 29.85
CA VAL A 31 8.39 -9.83 30.83
C VAL A 31 9.60 -9.52 31.72
N ILE A 32 10.74 -9.16 31.15
CA ILE A 32 11.96 -8.84 31.89
C ILE A 32 11.74 -7.62 32.82
N ALA A 33 11.08 -6.57 32.34
CA ALA A 33 10.77 -5.40 33.15
C ALA A 33 9.83 -5.73 34.33
N ASN A 34 8.84 -6.60 34.11
CA ASN A 34 7.93 -7.07 35.15
C ASN A 34 8.64 -7.94 36.19
N VAL A 35 9.57 -8.81 35.76
CA VAL A 35 10.41 -9.60 36.66
C VAL A 35 11.25 -8.67 37.53
N TYR A 36 11.93 -7.67 36.95
CA TYR A 36 12.68 -6.67 37.72
C TYR A 36 11.83 -5.94 38.76
N ALA A 37 10.65 -5.47 38.37
CA ALA A 37 9.74 -4.78 39.29
C ALA A 37 9.32 -5.68 40.46
N ARG A 38 9.00 -6.96 40.18
CA ARG A 38 8.64 -7.94 41.23
C ARG A 38 9.81 -8.28 42.14
N THR A 39 11.01 -8.47 41.60
CA THR A 39 12.21 -8.75 42.41
C THR A 39 12.56 -7.55 43.30
N ARG A 40 12.37 -6.31 42.81
CA ARG A 40 12.58 -5.11 43.61
C ARG A 40 11.57 -4.97 44.76
N MET A 41 10.31 -5.34 44.52
CA MET A 41 9.28 -5.36 45.56
C MET A 41 9.57 -6.44 46.62
N ARG A 42 10.07 -7.61 46.20
CA ARG A 42 10.38 -8.73 47.09
C ARG A 42 11.62 -8.48 47.96
N PHE A 43 12.58 -7.73 47.44
CA PHE A 43 13.84 -7.43 48.12
C PHE A 43 14.12 -5.91 48.12
N PRO A 44 13.42 -5.13 48.95
CA PRO A 44 13.59 -3.67 48.99
C PRO A 44 14.97 -3.25 49.51
N GLU A 45 15.50 -3.98 50.49
CA GLU A 45 16.80 -3.73 51.14
C GLU A 45 18.02 -3.99 50.24
N LYS A 46 17.87 -4.85 49.23
CA LYS A 46 19.00 -5.24 48.38
C LYS A 46 19.46 -4.09 47.50
N SER A 47 20.75 -4.05 47.21
CA SER A 47 21.30 -3.04 46.30
C SER A 47 20.71 -3.24 44.89
N VAL A 48 20.63 -2.15 44.11
CA VAL A 48 20.14 -2.24 42.71
C VAL A 48 21.00 -3.23 41.91
N ARG A 49 22.31 -3.30 42.20
CA ARG A 49 23.25 -4.19 41.53
C ARG A 49 22.95 -5.66 41.83
N GLU A 50 22.65 -6.00 43.07
CA GLU A 50 22.23 -7.37 43.46
C GLU A 50 20.90 -7.76 42.81
N VAL A 51 19.91 -6.86 42.82
CA VAL A 51 18.62 -7.12 42.16
C VAL A 51 18.81 -7.38 40.67
N LEU A 52 19.71 -6.65 40.01
CA LEU A 52 20.04 -6.90 38.60
C LEU A 52 20.76 -8.25 38.38
N SER A 53 21.58 -8.71 39.34
CA SER A 53 22.21 -10.04 39.29
C SER A 53 21.15 -11.15 39.37
N VAL A 54 20.26 -11.06 40.36
CA VAL A 54 19.16 -12.02 40.55
C VAL A 54 18.27 -12.09 39.31
N VAL A 55 17.86 -10.94 38.76
CA VAL A 55 17.04 -10.91 37.54
C VAL A 55 17.81 -11.47 36.33
N SER A 56 19.12 -11.27 36.27
CA SER A 56 19.96 -11.85 35.22
C SER A 56 20.05 -13.37 35.32
N GLU A 57 20.13 -13.91 36.53
CA GLU A 57 20.12 -15.35 36.79
C GLU A 57 18.76 -15.95 36.40
N ASP A 58 17.66 -15.32 36.84
CA ASP A 58 16.29 -15.77 36.57
C ASP A 58 15.90 -15.70 35.08
N THR A 59 16.32 -14.63 34.39
CA THR A 59 15.93 -14.40 32.97
C THR A 59 16.97 -14.87 31.97
N GLY A 60 18.20 -15.14 32.39
CA GLY A 60 19.32 -15.46 31.49
C GLY A 60 19.80 -14.29 30.62
N ILE A 61 19.39 -13.05 30.94
CA ILE A 61 19.74 -11.83 30.21
C ILE A 61 20.78 -11.03 30.98
N SER A 62 21.79 -10.49 30.30
CA SER A 62 22.87 -9.75 30.98
C SER A 62 22.34 -8.61 31.86
N PRO A 63 22.95 -8.35 33.03
CA PRO A 63 22.53 -7.29 33.95
C PRO A 63 22.50 -5.90 33.28
N ARG A 64 23.43 -5.67 32.33
CA ARG A 64 23.49 -4.44 31.53
C ARG A 64 22.25 -4.24 30.65
N THR A 65 21.74 -5.31 30.05
CA THR A 65 20.51 -5.25 29.24
C THR A 65 19.29 -5.01 30.13
N VAL A 66 19.21 -5.67 31.30
CA VAL A 66 18.13 -5.42 32.27
C VAL A 66 18.14 -3.95 32.73
N ALA A 67 19.32 -3.39 33.04
CA ALA A 67 19.46 -1.98 33.40
C ALA A 67 19.01 -1.04 32.28
N LYS A 68 19.36 -1.34 31.02
CA LYS A 68 18.86 -0.61 29.84
C LYS A 68 17.34 -0.68 29.72
N LEU A 69 16.74 -1.86 29.92
CA LEU A 69 15.28 -2.03 29.85
C LEU A 69 14.55 -1.30 30.98
N LYS A 70 15.12 -1.29 32.19
CA LYS A 70 14.62 -0.47 33.30
C LYS A 70 14.59 1.01 32.89
N ALA A 71 15.69 1.53 32.35
CA ALA A 71 15.76 2.91 31.90
C ALA A 71 14.80 3.20 30.72
N GLU A 72 14.67 2.28 29.76
CA GLU A 72 13.71 2.37 28.65
C GLU A 72 12.26 2.42 29.17
N ARG A 73 11.93 1.59 30.16
CA ARG A 73 10.60 1.55 30.79
C ARG A 73 10.28 2.82 31.58
N LEU A 74 11.26 3.42 32.25
CA LEU A 74 11.09 4.69 32.95
C LEU A 74 10.82 5.85 31.99
N ARG A 75 11.37 5.80 30.77
CA ARG A 75 11.15 6.80 29.72
C ARG A 75 9.80 6.65 29.01
N GLY A 76 9.12 5.52 29.16
CA GLY A 76 7.82 5.29 28.56
C GLY A 76 7.53 3.82 28.23
N PRO A 77 6.46 3.54 27.45
CA PRO A 77 6.12 2.19 27.04
C PRO A 77 7.25 1.51 26.27
N LEU A 78 7.50 0.23 26.55
CA LEU A 78 8.53 -0.56 25.84
C LEU A 78 8.08 -0.81 24.40
N VAL A 79 8.95 -0.49 23.43
CA VAL A 79 8.63 -0.62 22.00
C VAL A 79 9.59 -1.60 21.34
N SER A 80 9.07 -2.44 20.44
CA SER A 80 9.90 -3.23 19.53
C SER A 80 10.64 -2.30 18.59
N PRO A 81 11.90 -2.56 18.24
CA PRO A 81 12.58 -1.74 17.23
C PRO A 81 11.76 -1.70 15.95
N LYS A 82 11.33 -0.49 15.55
CA LYS A 82 10.56 -0.31 14.32
C LYS A 82 11.40 -0.79 13.15
N LYS A 83 10.83 -1.59 12.25
CA LYS A 83 11.43 -1.82 10.94
C LYS A 83 11.53 -0.43 10.30
N ARG A 84 12.72 0.01 9.92
CA ARG A 84 12.83 1.23 9.12
C ARG A 84 12.00 0.99 7.87
N ALA A 85 11.01 1.83 7.62
CA ALA A 85 10.36 1.84 6.32
C ALA A 85 11.48 2.05 5.30
N ARG A 86 11.49 1.27 4.23
CA ARG A 86 12.40 1.57 3.12
C ARG A 86 11.98 2.94 2.63
N GLU A 87 12.87 3.92 2.74
CA GLU A 87 12.67 5.21 2.11
C GLU A 87 12.68 4.94 0.60
N VAL A 88 11.49 4.85 0.02
CA VAL A 88 11.34 4.71 -1.43
C VAL A 88 11.66 6.10 -1.99
N LYS A 89 12.88 6.29 -2.47
CA LYS A 89 13.25 7.53 -3.17
C LYS A 89 12.24 7.75 -4.30
N ILE A 90 11.63 8.94 -4.36
CA ILE A 90 10.63 9.30 -5.39
C ILE A 90 11.20 9.05 -6.80
N SER A 91 12.51 9.27 -6.99
CA SER A 91 13.25 9.01 -8.24
C SER A 91 13.26 7.54 -8.71
N SER A 92 12.91 6.59 -7.83
CA SER A 92 12.78 5.17 -8.18
C SER A 92 11.39 4.79 -8.66
N SER A 93 10.43 5.73 -8.66
CA SER A 93 9.12 5.50 -9.27
C SER A 93 9.29 5.25 -10.76
N ARG A 94 8.62 4.22 -11.29
CA ARG A 94 8.72 3.85 -12.71
C ARG A 94 8.18 4.95 -13.61
N THR A 95 7.21 5.71 -13.13
CA THR A 95 6.65 6.89 -13.82
C THR A 95 7.63 8.06 -13.89
N VAL A 96 8.62 8.11 -12.99
CA VAL A 96 9.69 9.13 -13.01
C VAL A 96 10.88 8.63 -13.83
N LYS A 97 11.13 7.32 -13.84
CA LYS A 97 12.22 6.71 -14.62
C LYS A 97 11.97 6.75 -16.13
N HIS A 98 10.73 6.59 -16.56
CA HIS A 98 10.36 6.64 -17.98
C HIS A 98 9.73 7.98 -18.29
N ASP A 99 10.17 8.63 -19.37
CA ASP A 99 9.62 9.92 -19.78
C ASP A 99 8.11 9.81 -20.10
N SER A 100 7.42 10.93 -19.93
CA SER A 100 6.02 11.11 -20.24
C SER A 100 5.67 10.67 -21.68
N LEU A 101 6.56 10.94 -22.65
CA LEU A 101 6.39 10.54 -24.05
C LEU A 101 6.43 9.02 -24.21
N THR A 102 7.38 8.34 -23.55
CA THR A 102 7.45 6.87 -23.56
C THR A 102 6.19 6.26 -22.95
N ILE A 103 5.72 6.81 -21.83
CA ILE A 103 4.49 6.35 -21.17
C ILE A 103 3.28 6.55 -22.10
N HIS A 104 3.23 7.67 -22.81
CA HIS A 104 2.18 7.95 -23.79
C HIS A 104 2.20 6.94 -24.95
N ALA A 105 3.37 6.68 -25.53
CA ALA A 105 3.52 5.69 -26.61
C ALA A 105 3.08 4.28 -26.18
N ILE A 106 3.43 3.84 -24.96
CA ILE A 106 2.94 2.57 -24.42
C ILE A 106 1.42 2.57 -24.28
N ARG A 107 0.82 3.68 -23.82
CA ARG A 107 -0.64 3.81 -23.72
C ARG A 107 -1.30 3.70 -25.10
N LEU A 108 -0.71 4.32 -26.12
CA LEU A 108 -1.18 4.23 -27.50
C LEU A 108 -1.12 2.79 -28.03
N LYS A 109 -0.06 2.02 -27.74
CA LYS A 109 0.01 0.60 -28.11
C LYS A 109 -1.14 -0.21 -27.50
N VAL A 110 -1.48 0.01 -26.23
CA VAL A 110 -2.65 -0.65 -25.61
C VAL A 110 -3.95 -0.25 -26.32
N HIS A 111 -4.14 1.03 -26.63
CA HIS A 111 -5.35 1.51 -27.31
C HIS A 111 -5.44 1.06 -28.77
N SER A 112 -4.31 0.91 -29.48
CA SER A 112 -4.30 0.42 -30.86
C SER A 112 -4.76 -1.03 -30.95
N MET A 113 -4.43 -1.87 -29.96
CA MET A 113 -4.97 -3.24 -29.86
C MET A 113 -6.50 -3.24 -29.73
N TYR A 114 -7.05 -2.35 -28.89
CA TYR A 114 -8.50 -2.19 -28.79
C TYR A 114 -9.14 -1.74 -30.10
N ALA A 115 -8.49 -0.83 -30.83
CA ALA A 115 -8.97 -0.38 -32.15
C ALA A 115 -8.98 -1.53 -33.18
N LYS A 116 -7.99 -2.44 -33.10
CA LYS A 116 -7.93 -3.68 -33.91
C LYS A 116 -8.88 -4.78 -33.44
N ARG A 117 -9.68 -4.55 -32.40
CA ARG A 117 -10.58 -5.54 -31.75
C ARG A 117 -9.85 -6.73 -31.12
N GLU A 118 -8.59 -6.56 -30.79
CA GLU A 118 -7.79 -7.55 -30.06
C GLU A 118 -7.88 -7.29 -28.55
N ILE A 119 -7.76 -8.34 -27.73
CA ILE A 119 -7.76 -8.17 -26.27
C ILE A 119 -6.31 -7.86 -25.84
N PRO A 120 -6.02 -6.64 -25.35
CA PRO A 120 -4.67 -6.33 -24.89
C PRO A 120 -4.40 -7.08 -23.59
N THR A 121 -3.51 -8.05 -23.67
CA THR A 121 -2.98 -8.78 -22.52
C THR A 121 -1.60 -8.25 -22.15
N LEU A 122 -1.14 -8.55 -20.94
CA LEU A 122 0.19 -8.11 -20.52
C LEU A 122 1.29 -8.62 -21.48
N HIS A 123 1.14 -9.84 -21.97
CA HIS A 123 2.14 -10.48 -22.81
C HIS A 123 2.11 -9.99 -24.26
N SER A 124 0.92 -9.71 -24.80
CA SER A 124 0.82 -9.13 -26.14
C SER A 124 1.40 -7.72 -26.16
N VAL A 125 1.03 -6.88 -25.19
CA VAL A 125 1.50 -5.49 -25.15
C VAL A 125 3.00 -5.43 -24.91
N ILE A 126 3.55 -6.24 -23.99
CA ILE A 126 5.00 -6.21 -23.74
C ILE A 126 5.81 -6.67 -24.94
N ARG A 127 5.27 -7.61 -25.74
CA ARG A 127 5.90 -8.03 -26.99
C ARG A 127 5.91 -6.87 -27.99
N ASP A 128 4.75 -6.27 -28.26
CA ASP A 128 4.62 -5.17 -29.21
C ASP A 128 5.39 -3.89 -28.80
N VAL A 129 5.69 -3.73 -27.51
CA VAL A 129 6.56 -2.66 -26.97
C VAL A 129 8.04 -3.01 -27.11
N ASN A 130 8.43 -4.25 -26.83
CA ASN A 130 9.83 -4.67 -26.90
C ASN A 130 10.32 -4.92 -28.35
N GLU A 131 9.40 -5.12 -29.29
CA GLU A 131 9.66 -5.18 -30.74
C GLU A 131 9.83 -3.80 -31.38
N ASP A 132 9.48 -2.73 -30.67
CA ASP A 132 9.57 -1.35 -31.15
C ASP A 132 10.91 -0.75 -30.75
N ASP A 133 11.76 -0.43 -31.72
CA ASP A 133 13.12 0.09 -31.49
C ASP A 133 13.12 1.48 -30.82
N ASP A 134 12.01 2.24 -30.95
CA ASP A 134 11.85 3.55 -30.32
C ASP A 134 11.45 3.45 -28.83
N LEU A 135 11.13 2.25 -28.34
CA LEU A 135 10.70 2.01 -26.97
C LEU A 135 11.72 1.18 -26.17
N PRO A 136 11.88 1.46 -24.86
CA PRO A 136 12.78 0.68 -24.03
C PRO A 136 12.21 -0.73 -23.81
N ASN A 137 13.10 -1.72 -23.74
CA ASN A 137 12.73 -3.09 -23.42
C ASN A 137 12.36 -3.24 -21.93
N PHE A 138 11.27 -3.94 -21.64
CA PHE A 138 10.79 -4.20 -20.29
C PHE A 138 10.74 -5.70 -19.95
N PRO A 139 11.15 -6.08 -18.73
CA PRO A 139 10.81 -7.38 -18.19
C PRO A 139 9.35 -7.39 -17.69
N LYS A 140 8.70 -8.56 -17.77
CA LYS A 140 7.28 -8.77 -17.46
C LYS A 140 6.83 -8.17 -16.12
N THR A 141 7.60 -8.38 -15.06
CA THR A 141 7.26 -7.91 -13.70
C THR A 141 7.34 -6.39 -13.58
N THR A 142 8.30 -5.75 -14.24
CA THR A 142 8.44 -4.29 -14.27
C THR A 142 7.34 -3.65 -15.09
N PHE A 143 7.04 -4.21 -16.27
CA PHE A 143 5.97 -3.73 -17.13
C PHE A 143 4.61 -3.81 -16.44
N TRP A 144 4.31 -4.93 -15.77
CA TRP A 144 3.07 -5.08 -14.99
C TRP A 144 2.91 -4.02 -13.91
N ARG A 145 4.00 -3.67 -13.20
CA ARG A 145 3.97 -2.60 -12.20
C ARG A 145 3.80 -1.24 -12.86
N LEU A 146 4.53 -0.96 -13.94
CA LEU A 146 4.39 0.28 -14.71
C LEU A 146 2.94 0.49 -15.17
N MET A 147 2.28 -0.55 -15.70
CA MET A 147 0.88 -0.50 -16.11
C MET A 147 -0.04 -0.08 -14.96
N LYS A 148 0.19 -0.61 -13.76
CA LYS A 148 -0.56 -0.17 -12.57
C LYS A 148 -0.28 1.27 -12.19
N ASP A 149 1.00 1.66 -12.22
CA ASP A 149 1.45 3.01 -11.84
C ASP A 149 0.85 4.07 -12.79
N ILE A 150 0.69 3.78 -14.09
CA ILE A 150 0.08 4.70 -15.08
C ILE A 150 -1.46 4.60 -15.15
N GLY A 151 -2.08 3.79 -14.28
CA GLY A 151 -3.53 3.71 -14.13
C GLY A 151 -4.25 2.69 -15.01
N PHE A 152 -3.58 1.63 -15.46
CA PHE A 152 -4.24 0.43 -15.97
C PHE A 152 -4.56 -0.56 -14.86
N THR A 153 -5.62 -1.34 -15.08
CA THR A 153 -6.07 -2.45 -14.26
C THR A 153 -6.20 -3.71 -15.08
N PHE A 154 -6.16 -4.86 -14.42
CA PHE A 154 -6.27 -6.16 -15.05
C PHE A 154 -7.66 -6.72 -14.79
N ALA A 155 -8.52 -6.68 -15.80
CA ALA A 155 -9.88 -7.21 -15.70
C ALA A 155 -9.94 -8.63 -16.28
N LYS A 156 -10.66 -9.52 -15.61
CA LYS A 156 -10.85 -10.89 -16.09
C LYS A 156 -11.76 -10.87 -17.33
N ARG A 157 -11.28 -11.45 -18.43
CA ARG A 157 -12.02 -11.65 -19.68
C ARG A 157 -11.84 -13.10 -20.14
N LYS A 158 -12.86 -13.93 -19.89
CA LYS A 158 -12.79 -15.39 -20.11
C LYS A 158 -11.60 -16.00 -19.36
N ARG A 159 -10.62 -16.57 -20.10
CA ARG A 159 -9.39 -17.17 -19.57
C ARG A 159 -8.22 -16.18 -19.43
N ASN A 160 -8.36 -14.95 -19.94
CA ASN A 160 -7.28 -13.97 -20.00
C ASN A 160 -7.54 -12.77 -19.08
N LEU A 161 -6.47 -12.04 -18.76
CA LEU A 161 -6.54 -10.74 -18.08
C LEU A 161 -6.33 -9.64 -19.11
N ALA A 162 -7.37 -8.83 -19.35
CA ALA A 162 -7.33 -7.69 -20.24
C ALA A 162 -6.81 -6.45 -19.49
N LEU A 163 -5.96 -5.65 -20.12
CA LEU A 163 -5.55 -4.34 -19.61
C LEU A 163 -6.63 -3.31 -19.89
N ILE A 164 -7.32 -2.86 -18.85
CA ILE A 164 -8.36 -1.83 -18.95
C ILE A 164 -7.92 -0.60 -18.17
N GLU A 165 -8.01 0.57 -18.78
CA GLU A 165 -7.70 1.84 -18.11
C GLU A 165 -8.73 2.11 -17.00
N ARG A 166 -8.31 2.67 -15.86
CA ARG A 166 -9.24 2.95 -14.76
C ARG A 166 -10.36 3.89 -15.21
N SER A 167 -11.58 3.63 -14.73
CA SER A 167 -12.78 4.36 -15.14
C SER A 167 -12.75 5.85 -14.80
N ASP A 168 -12.12 6.21 -13.68
CA ASP A 168 -11.90 7.60 -13.25
C ASP A 168 -11.00 8.37 -14.23
N ILE A 169 -9.86 7.78 -14.64
CA ILE A 169 -8.95 8.35 -15.63
C ILE A 169 -9.66 8.56 -16.97
N ILE A 170 -10.46 7.59 -17.41
CA ILE A 170 -11.27 7.71 -18.62
C ILE A 170 -12.29 8.84 -18.47
N ALA A 171 -12.98 8.92 -17.33
CA ALA A 171 -13.96 9.96 -17.06
C ALA A 171 -13.32 11.36 -17.06
N TRP A 172 -12.16 11.53 -16.42
CA TRP A 172 -11.39 12.77 -16.43
C TRP A 172 -10.97 13.16 -17.85
N ARG A 173 -10.44 12.24 -18.64
CA ARG A 173 -10.09 12.50 -20.05
C ARG A 173 -11.30 12.96 -20.85
N ARG A 174 -12.46 12.30 -20.70
CA ARG A 174 -13.70 12.69 -21.38
C ARG A 174 -14.17 14.09 -20.97
N ARG A 175 -14.13 14.42 -19.68
CA ARG A 175 -14.47 15.76 -19.18
C ARG A 175 -13.54 16.83 -19.77
N TYR A 176 -12.23 16.59 -19.73
CA TYR A 176 -11.22 17.48 -20.30
C TYR A 176 -11.42 17.72 -21.81
N LEU A 177 -11.62 16.66 -22.60
CA LEU A 177 -11.85 16.79 -24.04
C LEU A 177 -13.15 17.54 -24.37
N ARG A 178 -14.22 17.34 -23.58
CA ARG A 178 -15.46 18.11 -23.72
C ARG A 178 -15.24 19.59 -23.40
N ALA A 179 -14.49 19.89 -22.34
CA ALA A 179 -14.13 21.26 -21.99
C ALA A 179 -13.37 21.93 -23.14
N ILE A 180 -12.30 21.30 -23.66
CA ILE A 180 -11.56 21.81 -24.82
C ILE A 180 -12.48 22.06 -26.01
N LYS A 181 -13.36 21.11 -26.34
CA LYS A 181 -14.31 21.28 -27.46
C LYS A 181 -15.22 22.48 -27.26
N LYS A 182 -15.70 22.69 -26.03
CA LYS A 182 -16.53 23.86 -25.66
C LYS A 182 -15.74 25.15 -25.79
N PHE A 183 -14.47 25.19 -25.36
CA PHE A 183 -13.60 26.36 -25.50
C PHE A 183 -13.31 26.70 -26.97
N ARG A 184 -12.98 25.70 -27.80
CA ARG A 184 -12.75 25.89 -29.24
C ARG A 184 -14.00 26.37 -29.99
N GLY A 185 -15.17 25.89 -29.61
CA GLY A 185 -16.45 26.29 -30.21
C GLY A 185 -16.92 27.70 -29.83
N GLN A 186 -16.41 28.27 -28.72
CA GLN A 186 -16.70 29.64 -28.29
C GLN A 186 -15.79 30.70 -28.94
N GLY A 187 -14.92 30.29 -29.87
CA GLY A 187 -14.24 31.22 -30.78
C GLY A 187 -13.15 32.08 -30.15
N SER A 188 -12.47 31.65 -29.08
CA SER A 188 -11.26 32.34 -28.59
C SER A 188 -10.12 32.14 -29.60
N PRO A 189 -9.75 33.14 -30.42
CA PRO A 189 -8.78 32.98 -31.49
C PRO A 189 -7.42 33.42 -30.96
N ASN A 190 -6.79 32.60 -30.12
CA ASN A 190 -5.37 32.72 -29.81
C ASN A 190 -4.86 31.40 -29.21
N ASP A 191 -4.39 30.53 -30.10
CA ASP A 191 -3.35 29.54 -29.78
C ASP A 191 -2.04 30.30 -29.50
N THR A 192 -1.94 30.92 -28.32
CA THR A 192 -0.65 31.25 -27.74
C THR A 192 -0.37 30.22 -26.67
N HIS A 193 0.69 29.45 -26.86
CA HIS A 193 1.22 28.50 -25.89
C HIS A 193 1.47 29.19 -24.54
N VAL A 194 0.53 29.08 -23.61
CA VAL A 194 0.77 29.43 -22.21
C VAL A 194 1.16 28.15 -21.49
N ASN A 195 2.42 28.08 -21.07
CA ASN A 195 2.91 27.06 -20.15
C ASN A 195 1.96 26.98 -18.95
N THR A 196 1.50 25.77 -18.64
CA THR A 196 0.55 25.48 -17.57
C THR A 196 1.26 25.49 -16.22
N GLU A 197 1.76 26.65 -15.80
CA GLU A 197 2.11 26.92 -14.40
C GLU A 197 1.17 28.04 -13.94
N SER A 198 0.09 27.65 -13.25
CA SER A 198 -0.98 28.47 -12.62
C SER A 198 -2.35 28.24 -13.25
N LEU A 199 -2.97 27.12 -12.89
CA LEU A 199 -4.43 27.02 -12.82
C LEU A 199 -4.75 26.44 -11.45
N ASP A 200 -5.13 27.32 -10.53
CA ASP A 200 -5.60 26.97 -9.20
C ASP A 200 -6.83 26.06 -9.32
N LEU A 201 -6.73 24.87 -8.72
CA LEU A 201 -7.72 23.81 -8.78
C LEU A 201 -8.99 24.07 -7.95
N ASP A 202 -9.09 25.25 -7.32
CA ASP A 202 -10.16 25.56 -6.35
C ASP A 202 -11.39 26.26 -6.97
N GLU A 203 -11.33 26.68 -8.23
CA GLU A 203 -12.43 27.43 -8.89
C GLU A 203 -13.43 26.55 -9.67
N LEU A 204 -13.27 25.22 -9.64
CA LEU A 204 -14.20 24.27 -10.29
C LEU A 204 -15.21 23.63 -9.32
N THR A 205 -15.17 24.01 -8.05
CA THR A 205 -16.07 23.50 -6.98
C THR A 205 -17.15 24.48 -6.54
N SER A 206 -17.22 25.69 -7.10
CA SER A 206 -18.06 26.78 -6.57
C SER A 206 -19.27 27.17 -7.44
N ALA A 207 -19.58 26.42 -8.50
CA ALA A 207 -20.74 26.70 -9.35
C ALA A 207 -21.84 25.63 -9.18
N SER A 208 -22.93 26.05 -8.55
CA SER A 208 -24.29 25.47 -8.53
C SER A 208 -24.49 24.16 -7.73
N GLU A 209 -24.55 24.31 -6.40
CA GLU A 209 -25.69 23.78 -5.68
C GLU A 209 -26.85 24.75 -5.93
N ASP A 210 -27.73 24.45 -6.89
CA ASP A 210 -29.11 24.96 -6.94
C ASP A 210 -29.91 24.15 -7.98
N GLU A 211 -31.14 23.83 -7.61
CA GLU A 211 -31.99 22.75 -8.12
C GLU A 211 -32.23 22.72 -9.63
N VAL A 212 -32.17 21.51 -10.22
CA VAL A 212 -33.14 21.09 -11.23
C VAL A 212 -33.59 19.66 -10.88
N ALA A 213 -34.81 19.56 -10.36
CA ALA A 213 -35.50 18.32 -10.07
C ALA A 213 -35.52 17.39 -11.29
N VAL A 214 -34.92 16.20 -11.17
CA VAL A 214 -35.04 15.15 -12.17
C VAL A 214 -36.26 14.29 -11.80
N HIS A 215 -37.40 14.60 -12.40
CA HIS A 215 -38.58 13.76 -12.38
C HIS A 215 -38.25 12.43 -13.06
N TYR A 216 -38.18 11.34 -12.30
CA TYR A 216 -38.09 9.99 -12.88
C TYR A 216 -39.48 9.59 -13.40
N PRO A 217 -39.63 9.17 -14.67
CA PRO A 217 -40.85 8.50 -15.09
C PRO A 217 -40.85 7.08 -14.52
N THR A 218 -41.74 6.81 -13.58
CA THR A 218 -42.06 5.47 -13.11
C THR A 218 -42.80 4.74 -14.24
N SER A 219 -42.13 3.78 -14.89
CA SER A 219 -42.77 2.85 -15.82
C SER A 219 -43.57 1.84 -15.00
N SER A 220 -44.87 2.11 -14.83
CA SER A 220 -45.85 1.11 -14.43
C SER A 220 -46.22 0.27 -15.66
N ALA A 221 -45.71 -0.96 -15.70
CA ALA A 221 -46.18 -1.97 -16.63
C ALA A 221 -47.61 -2.37 -16.24
N SER A 222 -48.59 -1.83 -16.96
CA SER A 222 -49.98 -2.29 -16.96
C SER A 222 -50.06 -3.58 -17.78
N LEU A 223 -50.28 -4.71 -17.12
CA LEU A 223 -50.71 -5.97 -17.73
C LEU A 223 -52.08 -5.76 -18.40
N GLY A 224 -52.16 -6.04 -19.70
CA GLY A 224 -53.44 -6.10 -20.42
C GLY A 224 -54.23 -7.36 -20.07
N PRO A 225 -55.57 -7.34 -20.22
CA PRO A 225 -56.40 -8.49 -19.89
C PRO A 225 -56.30 -9.60 -20.93
N ALA A 226 -56.40 -10.84 -20.44
CA ALA A 226 -56.54 -12.06 -21.22
C ALA A 226 -57.86 -12.07 -21.98
N ASN A 227 -57.80 -12.39 -23.28
CA ASN A 227 -58.97 -12.72 -24.08
C ASN A 227 -58.96 -14.24 -24.28
N ASP A 228 -59.82 -14.92 -23.53
CA ASP A 228 -60.22 -16.30 -23.78
C ASP A 228 -61.32 -16.31 -24.84
N THR A 229 -61.04 -16.90 -26.00
CA THR A 229 -62.07 -17.41 -26.90
C THR A 229 -61.45 -18.53 -27.74
N ASP A 230 -61.61 -19.76 -27.26
CA ASP A 230 -61.67 -20.97 -28.07
C ASP A 230 -62.63 -21.94 -27.38
N ALA A 231 -63.90 -21.89 -27.80
CA ALA A 231 -64.85 -22.97 -27.64
C ALA A 231 -65.95 -22.86 -28.71
N ASN A 232 -65.88 -23.81 -29.64
CA ASN A 232 -66.90 -24.34 -30.57
C ASN A 232 -66.79 -23.90 -32.04
#